data_AF-A0A2Z5PJX7-F1
#
_entry.id   AF-A0A2Z5PJX7-F1
#
_cell.length_a   1.000
_cell.length_b   1.000
_cell.length_c   1.000
_cell.angle_alpha   90.00
_cell.angle_beta   90.00
_cell.angle_gamma   90.00
#
_symmetry.space_group_name_H-M   'P 1'
#
loop_
_entity.id
_entity.type
_entity.pdbx_description
1 polymer ?
#
loop_
_entity_poly.entity_id
_entity_poly.type
_entity_poly.pdbx_seq_one_letter_code
_entity_poly.pdbx_strand_id
1 'polypeptide(L)'
;MNFKELFNKVNAIIPIFIKYGIFIGVIPTVILVIFRCPYMIPFLACDMCPVVDCPSKYYRRPFVAFVIGYMFLFRKDFCSGVCPFGTLNDIIYKIRRKISKSVVKLPLELKLSFNFLRYTIFAFAIIAIINGNPRYYIPIHTSDLITSIELTLMTVGNEYYTRLLLVLGGLFLAILIPRFWCRFLCPYGTAIQLTKKGIRKTKNKLKCIVVCNFK
;
A
#
# COMPACT_ATOMS: atom_id res chain seq x y z
N MET A 1 -8.78 38.31 -11.73
CA MET A 1 -8.65 36.86 -11.43
C MET A 1 -9.85 36.45 -10.60
N ASN A 2 -10.67 35.50 -11.08
CA ASN A 2 -12.07 35.34 -10.63
C ASN A 2 -12.17 34.52 -9.31
N PHE A 3 -13.03 34.89 -8.35
CA PHE A 3 -13.16 34.22 -7.04
C PHE A 3 -13.50 32.71 -7.17
N LYS A 4 -14.29 32.37 -8.20
CA LYS A 4 -14.62 30.99 -8.58
C LYS A 4 -13.40 30.16 -9.02
N GLU A 5 -12.44 30.81 -9.65
CA GLU A 5 -11.20 30.21 -10.14
C GLU A 5 -10.21 29.99 -8.99
N LEU A 6 -10.17 30.92 -8.03
CA LEU A 6 -9.44 30.77 -6.77
C LEU A 6 -10.00 29.61 -5.94
N PHE A 7 -11.34 29.53 -5.78
CA PHE A 7 -12.00 28.47 -5.01
C PHE A 7 -11.77 27.08 -5.64
N ASN A 8 -11.82 26.98 -6.97
CA ASN A 8 -11.51 25.74 -7.68
C ASN A 8 -10.04 25.34 -7.57
N LYS A 9 -9.10 26.30 -7.64
CA LYS A 9 -7.67 26.03 -7.38
C LYS A 9 -7.45 25.57 -5.95
N VAL A 10 -8.04 26.23 -4.96
CA VAL A 10 -7.91 25.88 -3.54
C VAL A 10 -8.45 24.48 -3.27
N ASN A 11 -9.65 24.13 -3.76
CA ASN A 11 -10.20 22.78 -3.63
C ASN A 11 -9.38 21.69 -4.33
N ALA A 12 -8.62 22.04 -5.38
CA ALA A 12 -7.70 21.11 -6.03
C ALA A 12 -6.36 20.94 -5.27
N ILE A 13 -5.92 21.97 -4.53
CA ILE A 13 -4.65 22.01 -3.79
C ILE A 13 -4.75 21.37 -2.40
N ILE A 14 -5.88 21.55 -1.70
CA ILE A 14 -6.14 20.94 -0.37
C ILE A 14 -5.84 19.43 -0.30
N PRO A 15 -6.36 18.58 -1.20
CA PRO A 15 -6.10 17.13 -1.13
C PRO A 15 -4.64 16.78 -1.41
N ILE A 16 -3.92 17.65 -2.13
CA ILE A 16 -2.49 17.49 -2.41
C ILE A 16 -1.69 17.79 -1.14
N PHE A 17 -1.97 18.90 -0.45
CA PHE A 17 -1.32 19.24 0.81
C PHE A 17 -1.56 18.20 1.90
N ILE A 18 -2.79 17.71 2.07
CA ILE A 18 -3.11 16.65 3.04
C ILE A 18 -2.30 15.38 2.76
N LYS A 19 -2.19 14.99 1.48
CA LYS A 19 -1.43 13.80 1.07
C LYS A 19 0.06 13.92 1.41
N TYR A 20 0.67 15.08 1.13
CA TYR A 20 2.10 15.31 1.41
C TYR A 20 2.37 15.54 2.90
N GLY A 21 1.47 16.21 3.62
CA GLY A 21 1.58 16.40 5.08
C GLY A 21 1.53 15.09 5.85
N ILE A 22 0.59 14.20 5.52
CA ILE A 22 0.51 12.86 6.12
C ILE A 22 1.76 12.04 5.76
N PHE A 23 2.27 12.15 4.53
CA PHE A 23 3.48 11.45 4.14
C PHE A 23 4.66 11.84 5.03
N ILE A 24 4.91 13.14 5.23
CA ILE A 24 6.03 13.64 6.05
C ILE A 24 5.94 13.14 7.50
N GLY A 25 4.76 13.19 8.11
CA GLY A 25 4.57 12.71 9.48
C GLY A 25 4.75 11.19 9.65
N VAL A 26 4.57 10.40 8.59
CA VAL A 26 4.58 8.93 8.63
C VAL A 26 5.93 8.36 8.13
N ILE A 27 6.84 9.18 7.57
CA ILE A 27 8.18 8.76 7.12
C ILE A 27 8.95 7.92 8.16
N PRO A 28 9.05 8.32 9.45
CA PRO A 28 9.80 7.55 10.44
C PRO A 28 9.25 6.12 10.60
N THR A 29 7.92 5.99 10.58
CA THR A 29 7.26 4.69 10.66
C THR A 29 7.46 3.86 9.40
N VAL A 30 7.50 4.48 8.22
CA VAL A 30 7.78 3.77 6.95
C VAL A 30 9.18 3.20 6.96
N ILE A 31 10.18 3.97 7.38
CA ILE A 31 11.58 3.51 7.50
C ILE A 31 11.66 2.35 8.49
N LEU A 32 11.13 2.53 9.70
CA LEU A 32 11.04 1.49 10.72
C LEU A 32 10.41 0.20 10.19
N VAL A 33 9.33 0.35 9.43
CA VAL A 33 8.60 -0.79 8.89
C VAL A 33 9.35 -1.45 7.74
N ILE A 34 10.11 -0.72 6.93
CA ILE A 34 10.96 -1.30 5.88
C ILE A 34 12.10 -2.10 6.51
N PHE A 35 12.77 -1.59 7.54
CA PHE A 35 13.97 -2.23 8.09
C PHE A 35 13.71 -3.22 9.24
N ARG A 36 12.64 -3.04 10.04
CA ARG A 36 12.42 -3.82 11.28
C ARG A 36 11.21 -4.77 11.25
N CYS A 37 10.37 -4.73 10.22
CA CYS A 37 9.12 -5.51 10.22
C CYS A 37 9.36 -7.00 9.88
N PRO A 38 8.99 -7.95 10.75
CA PRO A 38 9.17 -9.39 10.52
C PRO A 38 8.20 -10.00 9.49
N TYR A 39 7.31 -9.17 8.95
CA TYR A 39 6.30 -9.59 7.99
C TYR A 39 6.77 -9.31 6.56
N MET A 40 6.52 -10.28 5.67
CA MET A 40 6.79 -10.15 4.23
C MET A 40 6.10 -8.91 3.65
N ILE A 41 4.89 -8.62 4.13
CA ILE A 41 4.12 -7.44 3.75
C ILE A 41 3.94 -6.54 4.97
N PRO A 42 4.50 -5.32 4.95
CA PRO A 42 4.35 -4.38 6.03
C PRO A 42 2.89 -3.97 6.28
N PHE A 43 2.54 -3.75 7.54
CA PHE A 43 1.18 -3.42 7.99
C PHE A 43 0.11 -4.47 7.70
N LEU A 44 0.48 -5.74 7.44
CA LEU A 44 -0.51 -6.78 7.18
C LEU A 44 -1.04 -7.46 8.46
N ALA A 45 -0.20 -7.68 9.47
CA ALA A 45 -0.58 -8.39 10.70
C ALA A 45 0.05 -7.77 11.97
N CYS A 46 -0.04 -6.45 12.13
CA CYS A 46 0.59 -5.79 13.30
C CYS A 46 -0.03 -6.23 14.63
N ASP A 47 -1.31 -6.63 14.63
CA ASP A 47 -2.00 -7.12 15.84
C ASP A 47 -1.32 -8.38 16.40
N MET A 48 -0.74 -9.21 15.53
CA MET A 48 -0.06 -10.47 15.90
C MET A 48 1.46 -10.29 16.04
N CYS A 49 1.96 -9.06 15.97
CA CYS A 49 3.39 -8.76 16.05
C CYS A 49 3.91 -8.84 17.49
N PRO A 50 5.06 -9.51 17.74
CA PRO A 50 5.68 -9.57 19.07
C PRO A 50 6.43 -8.27 19.39
N VAL A 51 6.70 -7.41 18.40
CA VAL A 51 7.35 -6.12 18.60
C VAL A 51 6.38 -5.17 19.31
N VAL A 52 6.62 -4.96 20.60
CA VAL A 52 5.79 -4.10 21.47
C VAL A 52 6.05 -2.62 21.20
N ASP A 53 7.31 -2.25 20.93
CA ASP A 53 7.74 -0.85 20.74
C ASP A 53 7.35 -0.26 19.39
N CYS A 54 6.66 -1.02 18.52
CA CYS A 54 6.27 -0.54 17.21
C CYS A 54 4.99 0.32 17.33
N PRO A 55 5.05 1.65 17.09
CA PRO A 55 3.86 2.51 17.19
C PRO A 55 2.76 2.05 16.24
N SER A 56 3.12 1.47 15.10
CA SER A 56 2.19 0.90 14.11
C SER A 56 1.28 -0.19 14.68
N LYS A 57 1.64 -0.86 15.79
CA LYS A 57 0.79 -1.84 16.47
C LYS A 57 -0.43 -1.15 17.12
N TYR A 58 -0.20 -0.05 17.82
CA TYR A 58 -1.27 0.71 18.49
C TYR A 58 -2.16 1.47 17.49
N TYR A 59 -1.54 2.11 16.49
CA TYR A 59 -2.26 2.92 15.51
C TYR A 59 -3.00 2.10 14.44
N ARG A 60 -2.88 0.78 14.40
CA ARG A 60 -3.48 -0.05 13.35
C ARG A 60 -5.01 -0.04 13.32
N ARG A 61 -5.67 -0.27 14.47
CA ARG A 61 -7.13 -0.24 14.57
C ARG A 61 -7.73 1.12 14.14
N PRO A 62 -7.26 2.26 14.68
CA PRO A 62 -7.75 3.57 14.23
C PRO A 62 -7.39 3.84 12.77
N PHE A 63 -6.25 3.34 12.28
CA PHE A 63 -5.87 3.47 10.88
C PHE A 63 -6.83 2.72 9.93
N VAL A 64 -7.20 1.48 10.24
CA VAL A 64 -8.17 0.73 9.41
C VAL A 64 -9.54 1.41 9.42
N ALA A 65 -10.01 1.87 10.58
CA ALA A 65 -11.26 2.63 10.69
C ALA A 65 -11.20 3.92 9.85
N PHE A 66 -10.09 4.67 9.95
CA PHE A 66 -9.83 5.86 9.15
C PHE A 66 -9.82 5.56 7.65
N VAL A 67 -9.18 4.46 7.23
CA VAL A 67 -9.15 4.05 5.82
C VAL A 67 -10.56 3.79 5.30
N ILE A 68 -11.37 3.02 6.03
CA ILE A 68 -12.74 2.71 5.64
C ILE A 68 -13.59 3.99 5.58
N GLY A 69 -13.50 4.85 6.59
CA GLY A 69 -14.19 6.14 6.63
C GLY A 69 -13.78 7.07 5.48
N TYR A 70 -12.47 7.17 5.20
CA TYR A 70 -11.94 7.95 4.09
C TYR A 70 -12.46 7.45 2.73
N MET A 71 -12.48 6.13 2.52
CA MET A 71 -12.96 5.54 1.28
C MET A 71 -14.46 5.76 1.07
N PHE A 72 -15.24 5.78 2.16
CA PHE A 72 -16.66 6.09 2.10
C PHE A 72 -16.91 7.58 1.77
N LEU A 73 -16.20 8.49 2.45
CA LEU A 73 -16.39 9.93 2.32
C LEU A 73 -15.89 10.47 0.97
N PHE A 74 -14.67 10.12 0.57
CA PHE A 74 -14.04 10.66 -0.63
C PHE A 74 -14.29 9.83 -1.90
N ARG A 75 -14.90 8.63 -1.77
CA ARG A 75 -15.09 7.65 -2.87
C ARG A 75 -13.80 7.31 -3.64
N LYS A 76 -12.62 7.69 -3.12
CA LYS A 76 -11.30 7.52 -3.72
C LYS A 76 -10.60 6.30 -3.12
N ASP A 77 -9.65 5.73 -3.85
CA ASP A 77 -8.84 4.61 -3.34
C ASP A 77 -7.86 5.13 -2.27
N PHE A 78 -7.84 4.50 -1.10
CA PHE A 78 -6.92 4.84 -0.01
C PHE A 78 -5.45 4.85 -0.49
N CYS A 79 -5.06 3.83 -1.26
CA CYS A 79 -3.73 3.73 -1.86
C CYS A 79 -3.37 4.90 -2.78
N SER A 80 -4.35 5.58 -3.36
CA SER A 80 -4.13 6.75 -4.25
C SER A 80 -4.10 8.08 -3.50
N GLY A 81 -4.80 8.17 -2.37
CA GLY A 81 -5.07 9.40 -1.64
C GLY A 81 -4.13 9.63 -0.46
N VAL A 82 -3.98 8.62 0.42
CA VAL A 82 -3.40 8.83 1.76
C VAL A 82 -2.30 7.84 2.11
N CYS A 83 -2.21 6.69 1.41
CA CYS A 83 -1.17 5.70 1.70
C CYS A 83 0.23 6.28 1.51
N PRO A 84 1.13 6.21 2.52
CA PRO A 84 2.47 6.78 2.43
C PRO A 84 3.32 6.07 1.37
N PHE A 85 3.22 4.74 1.26
CA PHE A 85 3.86 3.98 0.19
C PHE A 85 3.34 4.37 -1.19
N GLY A 86 2.03 4.62 -1.33
CA GLY A 86 1.45 5.11 -2.58
C GLY A 86 1.98 6.49 -2.97
N THR A 87 2.06 7.40 -2.00
CA THR A 87 2.65 8.74 -2.17
C THR A 87 4.11 8.66 -2.56
N LEU A 88 4.90 7.79 -1.92
CA LEU A 88 6.31 7.58 -2.23
C LEU A 88 6.49 7.12 -3.69
N ASN A 89 5.69 6.14 -4.14
CA ASN A 89 5.70 5.69 -5.54
C ASN A 89 5.26 6.80 -6.52
N ASP A 90 4.30 7.64 -6.16
CA ASP A 90 3.88 8.78 -6.99
C ASP A 90 4.99 9.84 -7.09
N ILE A 91 5.73 10.10 -6.00
CA ILE A 91 6.88 11.02 -5.98
C ILE A 91 7.97 10.48 -6.90
N ILE A 92 8.37 9.21 -6.74
CA ILE A 92 9.38 8.55 -7.57
C ILE A 92 8.99 8.63 -9.05
N TYR A 93 7.75 8.30 -9.38
CA TYR A 93 7.27 8.35 -10.76
C TYR A 93 7.26 9.78 -11.33
N LYS A 94 6.88 10.79 -10.53
CA LYS A 94 6.96 12.21 -10.94
C LYS A 94 8.39 12.67 -11.21
N ILE A 95 9.33 12.31 -10.33
CA ILE A 95 10.76 12.61 -10.51
C ILE A 95 11.27 11.96 -11.79
N ARG A 96 10.98 10.66 -11.98
CA ARG A 96 11.32 9.95 -13.22
C ARG A 96 10.72 10.60 -14.45
N ARG A 97 9.46 11.05 -14.41
CA ARG A 97 8.79 11.71 -15.53
C ARG A 97 9.41 13.07 -15.89
N LYS A 98 10.07 13.72 -14.92
CA LYS A 98 10.85 14.95 -15.14
C LYS A 98 12.17 14.64 -15.84
N ILE A 99 12.79 13.49 -15.55
CA ILE A 99 14.06 13.04 -16.13
C ILE A 99 13.84 12.36 -17.51
N SER A 100 12.79 11.55 -17.66
CA SER A 100 12.48 10.79 -18.87
C SER A 100 10.99 10.87 -19.18
N LYS A 101 10.65 11.45 -20.34
CA LYS A 101 9.26 11.58 -20.83
C LYS A 101 8.70 10.28 -21.42
N SER A 102 9.55 9.27 -21.65
CA SER A 102 9.14 8.01 -22.27
C SER A 102 8.09 7.28 -21.43
N VAL A 103 6.94 6.99 -22.01
CA VAL A 103 5.92 6.16 -21.37
C VAL A 103 6.27 4.71 -21.65
N VAL A 104 6.67 3.96 -20.61
CA VAL A 104 6.83 2.51 -20.72
C VAL A 104 5.44 1.91 -20.86
N LYS A 105 5.05 1.55 -22.09
CA LYS A 105 3.84 0.77 -22.34
C LYS A 105 4.14 -0.67 -21.92
N LEU A 106 3.39 -1.20 -20.95
CA LEU A 106 3.53 -2.61 -20.57
C LEU A 106 2.92 -3.49 -21.67
N PRO A 107 3.65 -4.48 -22.20
CA PRO A 107 3.07 -5.48 -23.09
C PRO A 107 2.01 -6.30 -22.33
N LEU A 108 1.06 -6.85 -23.08
CA LEU A 108 -0.07 -7.60 -22.52
C LEU A 108 0.38 -8.78 -21.66
N GLU A 109 1.44 -9.47 -22.09
CA GLU A 109 2.02 -10.65 -21.41
C GLU A 109 2.56 -10.31 -20.02
N LEU A 110 3.38 -9.26 -19.89
CA LEU A 110 3.89 -8.79 -18.59
C LEU A 110 2.73 -8.39 -17.67
N LYS A 111 1.72 -7.73 -18.22
CA LYS A 111 0.55 -7.32 -17.44
C LYS A 111 -0.20 -8.54 -16.89
N LEU A 112 -0.29 -9.62 -17.66
CA LEU A 112 -0.89 -10.88 -17.22
C LEU A 112 -0.05 -11.52 -16.10
N SER A 113 1.27 -11.60 -16.28
CA SER A 113 2.20 -12.13 -15.30
C SER A 113 2.15 -11.36 -13.97
N PHE A 114 2.13 -10.02 -14.01
CA PHE A 114 1.99 -9.22 -12.78
C PHE A 114 0.63 -9.39 -12.11
N ASN A 115 -0.44 -9.61 -12.87
CA ASN A 115 -1.74 -9.95 -12.28
C ASN A 115 -1.72 -11.32 -11.59
N PHE A 116 -1.05 -12.30 -12.18
CA PHE A 116 -0.90 -13.61 -11.56
C PHE A 116 -0.10 -13.48 -10.26
N LEU A 117 1.07 -12.83 -10.30
CA LEU A 117 1.90 -12.55 -9.14
C LEU A 117 1.12 -11.84 -8.02
N ARG A 118 0.29 -10.86 -8.37
CA ARG A 118 -0.58 -10.16 -7.43
C ARG A 118 -1.53 -11.11 -6.69
N TYR A 119 -2.19 -12.02 -7.40
CA TYR A 119 -3.11 -12.97 -6.78
C TYR A 119 -2.36 -14.03 -5.98
N THR A 120 -1.16 -14.44 -6.42
CA THR A 120 -0.28 -15.35 -5.67
C THR A 120 0.13 -14.74 -4.33
N ILE A 121 0.64 -13.50 -4.33
CA ILE A 121 1.01 -12.79 -3.09
C ILE A 121 -0.21 -12.61 -2.18
N PHE A 122 -1.37 -12.28 -2.75
CA PHE A 122 -2.60 -12.14 -1.98
C PHE A 122 -3.05 -13.47 -1.35
N ALA A 123 -3.02 -14.57 -2.09
CA ALA A 123 -3.36 -15.90 -1.58
C ALA A 123 -2.39 -16.33 -0.47
N PHE A 124 -1.08 -16.15 -0.69
CA PHE A 124 -0.06 -16.45 0.31
C PHE A 124 -0.26 -15.64 1.60
N ALA A 125 -0.56 -14.34 1.46
CA ALA A 125 -0.89 -13.47 2.59
C ALA A 125 -2.09 -13.98 3.40
N ILE A 126 -3.16 -14.44 2.74
CA ILE A 126 -4.34 -14.98 3.42
C ILE A 126 -4.04 -16.31 4.12
N ILE A 127 -3.33 -17.23 3.44
CA ILE A 127 -2.93 -18.52 4.01
C ILE A 127 -2.06 -18.30 5.26
N ALA A 128 -1.08 -17.39 5.18
CA ALA A 128 -0.21 -17.04 6.31
C ALA A 128 -0.98 -16.47 7.51
N ILE A 129 -2.07 -15.72 7.27
CA ILE A 129 -2.94 -15.22 8.34
C ILE A 129 -3.77 -16.35 8.96
N ILE A 130 -4.35 -17.23 8.13
CA ILE A 130 -5.18 -18.36 8.60
C ILE A 130 -4.35 -19.34 9.44
N ASN A 131 -3.10 -19.59 9.05
CA ASN A 131 -2.17 -20.45 9.78
C ASN A 131 -1.67 -19.87 11.11
N GLY A 132 -2.12 -18.67 11.51
CA GLY A 132 -1.82 -18.08 12.82
C GLY A 132 -0.40 -17.54 13.01
N ASN A 133 0.54 -17.86 12.11
CA ASN A 133 1.92 -17.37 12.18
C ASN A 133 2.37 -16.72 10.85
N PRO A 134 1.97 -15.46 10.59
CA PRO A 134 2.42 -14.74 9.41
C PRO A 134 3.87 -14.25 9.49
N ARG A 135 4.58 -14.53 10.60
CA ARG A 135 5.95 -14.06 10.83
C ARG A 135 6.90 -14.93 10.03
N TYR A 136 7.85 -14.29 9.35
CA TYR A 136 8.83 -15.00 8.53
C TYR A 136 10.19 -15.13 9.25
N TYR A 137 10.48 -14.26 10.22
CA TYR A 137 11.64 -14.37 11.10
C TYR A 137 11.34 -13.78 12.49
N ILE A 138 12.20 -14.09 13.46
CA ILE A 138 12.08 -13.63 14.85
C ILE A 138 12.73 -12.24 14.95
N PRO A 139 11.98 -11.17 15.28
CA PRO A 139 12.55 -9.83 15.39
C PRO A 139 13.39 -9.71 16.67
N ILE A 140 14.54 -9.02 16.57
CA ILE A 140 15.42 -8.80 17.71
C ILE A 140 14.99 -7.54 18.47
N HIS A 141 14.92 -7.68 19.79
CA HIS A 141 14.47 -6.63 20.70
C HIS A 141 15.68 -5.89 21.27
N THR A 142 15.97 -4.70 20.73
CA THR A 142 16.85 -3.73 21.38
C THR A 142 16.18 -2.36 21.42
N SER A 143 16.49 -1.59 22.47
CA SER A 143 15.95 -0.26 22.79
C SER A 143 16.35 0.80 21.77
N ASP A 144 17.48 0.61 21.08
CA ASP A 144 18.05 1.57 20.16
C ASP A 144 17.77 1.21 18.68
N LEU A 145 17.37 2.24 17.92
CA LEU A 145 16.95 2.11 16.52
C LEU A 145 18.08 1.59 15.62
N ILE A 146 19.30 2.09 15.84
CA ILE A 146 20.44 1.82 14.96
C ILE A 146 21.03 0.44 15.25
N THR A 147 21.23 0.11 16.52
CA THR A 147 21.71 -1.22 16.94
C THR A 147 20.71 -2.31 16.60
N SER A 148 19.39 -2.08 16.70
CA SER A 148 18.40 -3.07 16.24
C SER A 148 18.50 -3.36 14.75
N ILE A 149 18.76 -2.35 13.91
CA ILE A 149 18.94 -2.52 12.46
C ILE A 149 20.22 -3.29 12.18
N GLU A 150 21.33 -2.93 12.83
CA GLU A 150 22.63 -3.56 12.65
C GLU A 150 22.63 -5.03 13.10
N LEU A 151 22.06 -5.32 14.27
CA LEU A 151 21.86 -6.69 14.76
C LEU A 151 20.96 -7.48 13.79
N THR A 152 19.83 -6.92 13.35
CA THR A 152 18.95 -7.58 12.38
C THR A 152 19.68 -7.88 11.07
N LEU A 153 20.54 -6.98 10.59
CA LEU A 153 21.36 -7.20 9.40
C LEU A 153 22.43 -8.28 9.60
N MET A 154 22.99 -8.40 10.81
CA MET A 154 24.06 -9.35 11.11
C MET A 154 23.56 -10.76 11.50
N THR A 155 22.33 -10.91 11.97
CA THR A 155 21.83 -12.19 12.53
C THR A 155 20.64 -12.80 11.80
N VAL A 156 19.97 -12.07 10.90
CA VAL A 156 18.82 -12.63 10.19
C VAL A 156 19.27 -13.30 8.89
N GLY A 157 18.79 -14.53 8.68
CA GLY A 157 19.05 -15.35 7.49
C GLY A 157 18.49 -14.79 6.18
N ASN A 158 18.56 -15.60 5.13
CA ASN A 158 18.17 -15.25 3.75
C ASN A 158 16.72 -14.70 3.65
N GLU A 159 15.88 -14.97 4.64
CA GLU A 159 14.50 -14.49 4.77
C GLU A 159 14.38 -12.95 4.84
N TYR A 160 15.30 -12.28 5.53
CA TYR A 160 15.29 -10.83 5.62
C TYR A 160 15.67 -10.17 4.29
N TYR A 161 16.73 -10.68 3.66
CA TYR A 161 17.22 -10.18 2.38
C TYR A 161 16.20 -10.36 1.27
N THR A 162 15.53 -11.51 1.21
CA THR A 162 14.47 -11.76 0.22
C THR A 162 13.31 -10.78 0.37
N ARG A 163 12.88 -10.49 1.61
CA ARG A 163 11.88 -9.45 1.87
C ARG A 163 12.37 -8.05 1.47
N LEU A 164 13.59 -7.69 1.87
CA LEU A 164 14.15 -6.37 1.57
C LEU A 164 14.29 -6.16 0.06
N LEU A 165 14.75 -7.18 -0.67
CA LEU A 165 14.79 -7.20 -2.14
C LEU A 165 13.41 -7.08 -2.75
N LEU A 166 12.39 -7.73 -2.17
CA LEU A 166 11.01 -7.60 -2.63
C LEU A 166 10.51 -6.17 -2.45
N VAL A 167 10.76 -5.56 -1.28
CA VAL A 167 10.38 -4.16 -0.97
C VAL A 167 11.09 -3.16 -1.87
N LEU A 168 12.42 -3.22 -1.91
CA LEU A 168 13.24 -2.31 -2.71
C LEU A 168 13.04 -2.54 -4.20
N GLY A 169 12.95 -3.79 -4.65
CA GLY A 169 12.65 -4.15 -6.03
C GLY A 169 11.29 -3.63 -6.45
N GLY A 170 10.24 -3.83 -5.65
CA GLY A 170 8.92 -3.28 -5.91
C GLY A 170 8.88 -1.75 -5.97
N LEU A 171 9.72 -1.08 -5.17
CA LEU A 171 9.89 0.37 -5.21
C LEU A 171 10.68 0.83 -6.45
N PHE A 172 11.69 0.07 -6.86
CA PHE A 172 12.44 0.32 -8.08
C PHE A 172 11.57 0.14 -9.33
N LEU A 173 10.74 -0.90 -9.38
CA LEU A 173 9.77 -1.10 -10.46
C LEU A 173 8.72 0.03 -10.52
N ALA A 174 8.51 0.77 -9.43
CA ALA A 174 7.61 1.92 -9.46
C ALA A 174 8.17 3.14 -10.22
N ILE A 175 9.48 3.16 -10.50
CA ILE A 175 10.11 4.11 -11.42
C ILE A 175 9.56 3.89 -12.84
N LEU A 176 9.40 2.62 -13.24
CA LEU A 176 8.91 2.25 -14.57
C LEU A 176 7.38 2.35 -14.64
N ILE A 177 6.68 1.84 -13.63
CA ILE A 177 5.22 1.69 -13.62
C ILE A 177 4.62 2.50 -12.45
N PRO A 178 3.67 3.41 -12.71
CA PRO A 178 3.08 4.20 -11.63
C PRO A 178 2.38 3.29 -10.62
N ARG A 179 2.71 3.46 -9.33
CA ARG A 179 2.12 2.74 -8.19
C ARG A 179 2.23 1.22 -8.27
N PHE A 180 3.35 0.71 -8.79
CA PHE A 180 3.60 -0.73 -8.91
C PHE A 180 3.34 -1.49 -7.60
N TRP A 181 3.91 -1.00 -6.48
CA TRP A 181 3.74 -1.59 -5.15
C TRP A 181 2.27 -1.79 -4.76
N CYS A 182 1.48 -0.72 -4.82
CA CYS A 182 0.08 -0.75 -4.40
C CYS A 182 -0.81 -1.57 -5.33
N ARG A 183 -0.42 -1.72 -6.60
CA ARG A 183 -1.21 -2.41 -7.63
C ARG A 183 -0.96 -3.91 -7.66
N PHE A 184 0.29 -4.34 -7.45
CA PHE A 184 0.69 -5.73 -7.67
C PHE A 184 1.25 -6.43 -6.43
N LEU A 185 1.97 -5.73 -5.55
CA LEU A 185 2.63 -6.37 -4.40
C LEU A 185 1.82 -6.24 -3.10
N CYS A 186 1.02 -5.18 -2.97
CA CYS A 186 0.27 -4.93 -1.74
C CYS A 186 -1.05 -5.74 -1.71
N PRO A 187 -1.23 -6.66 -0.74
CA PRO A 187 -2.46 -7.45 -0.60
C PRO A 187 -3.64 -6.57 -0.17
N TYR A 188 -3.39 -5.47 0.55
CA TYR A 188 -4.42 -4.51 0.94
C TYR A 188 -5.03 -3.80 -0.29
N GLY A 189 -4.19 -3.46 -1.27
CA GLY A 189 -4.64 -2.93 -2.56
C GLY A 189 -5.48 -3.95 -3.34
N THR A 190 -5.04 -5.22 -3.35
CA THR A 190 -5.79 -6.31 -3.96
C THR A 190 -7.15 -6.53 -3.29
N ALA A 191 -7.19 -6.54 -1.96
CA ALA A 191 -8.42 -6.66 -1.17
C ALA A 191 -9.41 -5.54 -1.51
N ILE A 192 -8.97 -4.28 -1.46
CA ILE A 192 -9.80 -3.13 -1.81
C ILE A 192 -10.40 -3.26 -3.21
N GLN A 193 -9.56 -3.62 -4.19
CA GLN A 193 -10.01 -3.71 -5.58
C GLN A 193 -11.01 -4.86 -5.79
N LEU A 194 -10.83 -5.98 -5.11
CA LEU A 194 -11.78 -7.10 -5.12
C LEU A 194 -13.11 -6.71 -4.46
N THR A 195 -13.08 -6.07 -3.29
CA THR A 195 -14.29 -5.59 -2.61
C THR A 195 -15.09 -4.63 -3.48
N LYS A 196 -14.42 -3.67 -4.14
CA LYS A 196 -15.07 -2.75 -5.08
C LYS A 196 -15.68 -3.46 -6.28
N LYS A 197 -14.97 -4.45 -6.86
CA LYS A 197 -15.48 -5.24 -7.99
C LYS A 197 -16.72 -6.06 -7.59
N GLY A 198 -16.71 -6.63 -6.39
CA GLY A 198 -17.86 -7.33 -5.80
C GLY A 198 -19.08 -6.41 -5.66
N ILE A 199 -18.91 -5.25 -5.00
CA ILE A 199 -19.99 -4.26 -4.82
C ILE A 199 -20.56 -3.80 -6.17
N ARG A 200 -19.70 -3.55 -7.17
CA ARG A 200 -20.14 -3.14 -8.52
C ARG A 200 -20.93 -4.24 -9.21
N LYS A 201 -20.51 -5.51 -9.09
CA LYS A 201 -21.23 -6.65 -9.67
C LYS A 201 -22.62 -6.79 -9.03
N THR A 202 -22.73 -6.64 -7.72
CA THR A 202 -24.01 -6.65 -7.00
C THR A 202 -24.92 -5.49 -7.43
N LYS A 203 -24.38 -4.27 -7.52
CA LYS A 203 -25.14 -3.10 -8.02
C LYS A 203 -25.61 -3.27 -9.47
N ASN A 204 -24.76 -3.79 -10.35
CA ASN A 204 -25.14 -4.06 -11.73
C ASN A 204 -26.23 -5.13 -11.81
N LYS A 205 -26.13 -6.20 -11.01
CA LYS A 205 -27.16 -7.24 -10.93
C LYS A 205 -28.50 -6.69 -10.44
N LEU A 206 -28.50 -5.88 -9.38
CA LEU A 206 -29.70 -5.19 -8.88
C LEU A 206 -30.29 -4.24 -9.91
N LYS A 207 -29.46 -3.47 -10.62
CA LYS A 207 -29.93 -2.57 -11.69
C LYS A 207 -30.54 -3.34 -12.85
N CYS A 208 -29.96 -4.48 -13.25
CA CYS A 208 -30.55 -5.36 -14.26
C CYS A 208 -31.90 -5.91 -13.80
N ILE A 209 -32.03 -6.36 -12.55
CA ILE A 209 -33.31 -6.87 -12.01
C ILE A 209 -34.39 -5.79 -12.03
N VAL A 210 -34.10 -4.57 -11.57
CA VAL A 210 -35.08 -3.47 -11.54
C VAL A 210 -35.49 -3.05 -12.96
N VAL A 211 -34.55 -3.01 -13.91
CA VAL A 211 -34.84 -2.63 -15.31
C VAL A 211 -35.63 -3.72 -16.04
N CYS A 212 -35.41 -5.00 -15.72
CA CYS A 212 -36.18 -6.11 -16.30
C CYS A 212 -37.58 -6.26 -15.70
N ASN A 213 -37.84 -5.74 -14.49
CA ASN A 213 -39.16 -5.84 -13.83
C ASN A 213 -40.11 -4.68 -14.19
N PHE A 214 -39.64 -3.71 -14.99
CA PHE A 214 -40.40 -2.53 -15.44
C PHE A 214 -40.70 -2.57 -16.96
N LYS A 215 -40.53 -3.72 -17.59
CA LYS A 215 -40.83 -3.97 -19.01
C LYS A 215 -41.73 -5.20 -19.11
#